data_AF-A0A656D7F1-F1
#
_entry.id   AF-A0A656D7F1-F1
#
_cell.length_a   1.000
_cell.length_b   1.000
_cell.length_c   1.000
_cell.angle_alpha   90.00
_cell.angle_beta   90.00
_cell.angle_gamma   90.00
#
_symmetry.space_group_name_H-M   'P 1'
#
loop_
_entity.id
_entity.type
_entity.pdbx_description
1 polymer ?
#
loop_
_entity_poly.entity_id
_entity_poly.type
_entity_poly.pdbx_seq_one_letter_code
_entity_poly.pdbx_strand_id
1 'polypeptide(L)'
;MERKLRKTITSSFGTRGRVNHDSTPFYSSRLYASLPKEEKTIYVENKISPENLNKIFCKSSENMSELPDCSVHLMVTSPPYNVGKEYDEDLTLEEYREFLKRVWKEVKRVLVPGGRACINIANLERKPYLPLHAFIIEDMLELGFLMRGEIIWNKSGGGSPSTAWGSWLSARNPTLRDQHEYILVFSKDTFTRENPHKRKSTITREEFLEFTKSVWNFPAELATKVGHPAPFPVELPYRLIQLYTYEGEVVLDPFMGSGTTAIASVMTNRYYVGYEINENYVKLSERRLKSFSLSFQQKLL
;
A
#
# COMPACT_ATOMS: atom_id res chain seq x y z
N MET A 1 22.98 40.03 2.55
CA MET A 1 24.02 39.15 3.14
C MET A 1 23.41 37.77 3.38
N GLU A 2 23.62 36.84 2.45
CA GLU A 2 23.18 35.45 2.57
C GLU A 2 23.99 34.73 3.66
N ARG A 3 23.30 34.25 4.68
CA ARG A 3 23.91 33.45 5.75
C ARG A 3 23.86 31.97 5.34
N LYS A 4 24.91 31.49 4.66
CA LYS A 4 25.11 30.06 4.36
C LYS A 4 25.01 29.22 5.65
N LEU A 5 23.99 28.38 5.74
CA LEU A 5 23.87 27.35 6.78
C LEU A 5 24.98 26.31 6.59
N ARG A 6 25.94 26.26 7.53
CA ARG A 6 26.97 25.21 7.58
C ARG A 6 26.30 23.87 7.91
N LYS A 7 26.36 22.91 6.99
CA LYS A 7 26.01 21.51 7.24
C LYS A 7 27.08 20.87 8.13
N THR A 8 26.68 20.27 9.24
CA THR A 8 27.55 19.45 10.09
C THR A 8 27.41 17.98 9.73
N ILE A 9 28.52 17.25 9.84
CA ILE A 9 28.61 15.79 9.62
C ILE A 9 27.89 15.08 10.78
N THR A 10 27.22 13.96 10.49
CA THR A 10 26.51 13.13 11.48
C THR A 10 27.38 12.84 12.70
N SER A 11 26.93 13.27 13.89
CA SER A 11 27.61 13.02 15.16
C SER A 11 27.52 11.55 15.57
N SER A 12 28.52 11.06 16.29
CA SER A 12 28.59 9.69 16.79
C SER A 12 27.48 9.32 17.77
N PHE A 13 26.83 10.30 18.42
CA PHE A 13 25.68 10.11 19.30
C PHE A 13 24.70 11.28 19.20
N GLY A 14 23.40 10.97 19.37
CA GLY A 14 22.25 11.82 19.02
C GLY A 14 22.29 13.23 19.59
N THR A 15 22.06 14.20 18.71
CA THR A 15 21.93 15.63 19.06
C THR A 15 20.53 15.95 19.58
N ARG A 16 20.43 16.73 20.66
CA ARG A 16 19.17 17.18 21.30
C ARG A 16 18.39 18.27 20.52
N GLY A 17 18.54 18.34 19.21
CA GLY A 17 17.85 19.34 18.38
C GLY A 17 17.65 18.86 16.95
N ARG A 18 16.59 19.35 16.29
CA ARG A 18 16.35 19.16 14.85
C ARG A 18 17.40 19.93 14.05
N VAL A 19 18.57 19.33 13.87
CA VAL A 19 19.60 19.76 12.92
C VAL A 19 19.48 18.85 11.71
N ASN A 20 19.26 19.42 10.53
CA ASN A 20 19.30 18.66 9.28
C ASN A 20 20.75 18.21 9.03
N HIS A 21 21.04 16.96 9.36
CA HIS A 21 22.33 16.34 9.08
C HIS A 21 22.40 15.91 7.62
N ASP A 22 23.57 16.08 7.00
CA ASP A 22 23.82 15.53 5.67
C ASP A 22 24.02 14.02 5.78
N SER A 23 22.98 13.25 5.44
CA SER A 23 22.98 11.79 5.49
C SER A 23 23.59 11.13 4.25
N THR A 24 24.05 11.92 3.26
CA THR A 24 24.66 11.42 2.02
C THR A 24 25.79 10.41 2.27
N PRO A 25 26.72 10.63 3.23
CA PRO A 25 27.80 9.67 3.52
C PRO A 25 27.29 8.29 3.98
N PHE A 26 26.19 8.25 4.77
CA PHE A 26 25.62 7.01 5.28
C PHE A 26 24.99 6.16 4.17
N TYR A 27 24.19 6.80 3.31
CA TYR A 27 23.57 6.15 2.15
C TYR A 27 24.56 5.83 1.02
N SER A 28 25.75 6.44 1.03
CA SER A 28 26.85 6.08 0.11
C SER A 28 27.70 4.89 0.58
N SER A 29 27.39 4.29 1.73
CA SER A 29 28.14 3.16 2.26
C SER A 29 27.91 1.87 1.46
N ARG A 30 28.86 0.92 1.57
CA ARG A 30 28.80 -0.38 0.88
C ARG A 30 27.53 -1.19 1.21
N LEU A 31 26.90 -0.94 2.36
CA LEU A 31 25.65 -1.59 2.75
C LEU A 31 24.51 -1.31 1.75
N TYR A 32 24.50 -0.14 1.14
CA TYR A 32 23.46 0.29 0.19
C TYR A 32 23.85 0.07 -1.28
N ALA A 33 25.02 -0.53 -1.55
CA ALA A 33 25.58 -0.57 -2.90
C ALA A 33 24.72 -1.36 -3.90
N SER A 34 24.07 -2.43 -3.45
CA SER A 34 23.22 -3.31 -4.26
C SER A 34 21.74 -2.92 -4.23
N LEU A 35 21.36 -1.91 -3.45
CA LEU A 35 19.97 -1.46 -3.38
C LEU A 35 19.67 -0.47 -4.52
N PRO A 36 18.42 -0.44 -5.01
CA PRO A 36 17.97 0.60 -5.92
C PRO A 36 18.22 2.00 -5.34
N LYS A 37 18.68 2.93 -6.18
CA LYS A 37 19.02 4.30 -5.79
C LYS A 37 18.02 5.27 -6.40
N GLU A 38 17.87 6.42 -5.75
CA GLU A 38 17.07 7.50 -6.32
C GLU A 38 17.63 7.93 -7.69
N GLU A 39 16.74 8.10 -8.64
CA GLU A 39 17.03 8.61 -9.97
C GLU A 39 16.67 10.09 -10.06
N LYS A 40 17.45 10.86 -10.81
CA LYS A 40 17.07 12.24 -11.15
C LYS A 40 15.99 12.19 -12.22
N THR A 41 14.74 12.18 -11.79
CA THR A 41 13.58 12.08 -12.67
C THR A 41 12.83 13.41 -12.75
N ILE A 42 12.40 13.77 -13.97
CA ILE A 42 11.50 14.90 -14.20
C ILE A 42 10.09 14.46 -13.80
N TYR A 43 9.40 15.24 -12.96
CA TYR A 43 8.02 14.93 -12.60
C TYR A 43 7.12 15.01 -13.84
N VAL A 44 6.43 13.92 -14.14
CA VAL A 44 5.44 13.81 -15.21
C VAL A 44 4.15 13.26 -14.61
N GLU A 45 3.04 13.88 -14.99
CA GLU A 45 1.69 13.46 -14.60
C GLU A 45 0.77 13.51 -15.83
N ASN A 46 0.55 12.34 -16.45
CA ASN A 46 -0.33 12.21 -17.60
C ASN A 46 -1.80 12.08 -17.16
N LYS A 47 -2.70 12.67 -17.94
CA LYS A 47 -4.13 12.69 -17.62
C LYS A 47 -4.78 11.35 -17.96
N ILE A 48 -5.52 10.80 -17.02
CA ILE A 48 -6.46 9.69 -17.28
C ILE A 48 -7.72 10.26 -17.91
N SER A 49 -8.26 9.55 -18.90
CA SER A 49 -9.51 9.94 -19.55
C SER A 49 -10.67 9.94 -18.54
N PRO A 50 -11.59 10.92 -18.55
CA PRO A 50 -12.66 11.03 -17.56
C PRO A 50 -13.54 9.77 -17.42
N GLU A 51 -13.76 9.03 -18.51
CA GLU A 51 -14.51 7.77 -18.55
C GLU A 51 -13.81 6.59 -17.86
N ASN A 52 -12.53 6.73 -17.54
CA ASN A 52 -11.72 5.74 -16.82
C ASN A 52 -11.49 6.14 -15.36
N LEU A 53 -11.86 7.36 -14.94
CA LEU A 53 -11.83 7.76 -13.54
C LEU A 53 -13.02 7.20 -12.77
N ASN A 54 -12.82 6.87 -11.49
CA ASN A 54 -13.82 6.26 -10.61
C ASN A 54 -14.42 4.98 -11.20
N LYS A 55 -13.56 4.14 -11.78
CA LYS A 55 -13.97 2.93 -12.51
C LYS A 55 -13.29 1.69 -11.98
N ILE A 56 -14.05 0.60 -11.98
CA ILE A 56 -13.56 -0.75 -11.70
C ILE A 56 -13.65 -1.53 -13.00
N PHE A 57 -12.50 -1.95 -13.53
CA PHE A 57 -12.42 -2.75 -14.73
C PHE A 57 -12.52 -4.23 -14.39
N CYS A 58 -13.45 -4.94 -15.05
CA CYS A 58 -13.63 -6.38 -14.90
C CYS A 58 -12.62 -7.16 -15.76
N LYS A 59 -11.32 -7.08 -15.43
CA LYS A 59 -10.21 -7.74 -16.14
C LYS A 59 -8.96 -7.82 -15.26
N SER A 60 -7.97 -8.61 -15.70
CA SER A 60 -6.66 -8.70 -15.03
C SER A 60 -5.91 -7.36 -15.06
N SER A 61 -5.26 -7.04 -13.95
CA SER A 61 -4.35 -5.90 -13.77
C SER A 61 -2.94 -6.16 -14.32
N GLU A 62 -2.66 -7.36 -14.85
CA GLU A 62 -1.41 -7.64 -15.60
C GLU A 62 -1.30 -6.81 -16.89
N ASN A 63 -2.40 -6.19 -17.32
CA ASN A 63 -2.43 -5.21 -18.40
C ASN A 63 -3.39 -4.07 -18.07
N MET A 64 -2.84 -2.89 -17.81
CA MET A 64 -3.56 -1.65 -17.50
C MET A 64 -3.52 -0.68 -18.69
N SER A 65 -3.75 -1.16 -19.91
CA SER A 65 -3.71 -0.34 -21.15
C SER A 65 -4.65 0.87 -21.14
N GLU A 66 -5.67 0.86 -20.28
CA GLU A 66 -6.60 1.98 -20.10
C GLU A 66 -5.96 3.18 -19.37
N LEU A 67 -4.80 2.97 -18.75
CA LEU A 67 -4.08 3.96 -17.98
C LEU A 67 -2.78 4.38 -18.68
N PRO A 68 -2.57 5.68 -18.95
CA PRO A 68 -1.30 6.18 -19.42
C PRO A 68 -0.17 5.95 -18.41
N ASP A 69 1.07 5.99 -18.88
CA ASP A 69 2.24 6.02 -18.00
C ASP A 69 2.15 7.22 -17.06
N CYS A 70 2.66 7.10 -15.83
CA CYS A 70 2.73 8.22 -14.89
C CYS A 70 1.39 8.98 -14.72
N SER A 71 0.29 8.28 -14.48
CA SER A 71 -1.06 8.85 -14.39
C SER A 71 -1.75 8.65 -13.04
N VAL A 72 -1.20 7.81 -12.14
CA VAL A 72 -1.74 7.56 -10.79
C VAL A 72 -0.74 7.94 -9.70
N HIS A 73 -1.24 8.29 -8.52
CA HIS A 73 -0.42 8.91 -7.45
C HIS A 73 -0.08 7.96 -6.31
N LEU A 74 -1.00 7.02 -6.04
CA LEU A 74 -0.89 6.03 -4.99
C LEU A 74 -1.51 4.72 -5.48
N MET A 75 -0.83 3.60 -5.24
CA MET A 75 -1.43 2.27 -5.30
C MET A 75 -1.60 1.74 -3.87
N VAL A 76 -2.81 1.26 -3.54
CA VAL A 76 -3.09 0.55 -2.29
C VAL A 76 -3.77 -0.75 -2.62
N THR A 77 -3.24 -1.87 -2.13
CA THR A 77 -3.85 -3.17 -2.41
C THR A 77 -3.52 -4.23 -1.36
N SER A 78 -4.20 -5.37 -1.48
CA SER A 78 -3.86 -6.63 -0.83
C SER A 78 -3.98 -7.73 -1.89
N PRO A 79 -2.87 -8.29 -2.41
CA PRO A 79 -2.94 -9.30 -3.45
C PRO A 79 -3.66 -10.58 -2.98
N PRO A 80 -4.19 -11.39 -3.91
CA PRO A 80 -4.67 -12.72 -3.57
C PRO A 80 -3.52 -13.56 -3.00
N TYR A 81 -3.79 -14.39 -2.01
CA TYR A 81 -2.73 -15.11 -1.27
C TYR A 81 -2.41 -16.50 -1.85
N ASN A 82 -3.10 -16.92 -2.92
CA ASN A 82 -2.86 -18.21 -3.58
C ASN A 82 -2.96 -19.41 -2.60
N VAL A 83 -3.94 -19.36 -1.68
CA VAL A 83 -4.15 -20.36 -0.62
C VAL A 83 -5.57 -20.92 -0.66
N GLY A 84 -5.97 -21.39 -1.84
CA GLY A 84 -7.13 -22.26 -2.02
C GLY A 84 -8.46 -21.65 -1.60
N LYS A 85 -8.60 -20.32 -1.61
CA LYS A 85 -9.93 -19.70 -1.59
C LYS A 85 -10.60 -19.94 -2.95
N GLU A 86 -11.93 -19.88 -3.03
CA GLU A 86 -12.71 -20.23 -4.25
C GLU A 86 -12.29 -19.49 -5.54
N TYR A 87 -11.40 -18.51 -5.46
CA TYR A 87 -10.88 -17.68 -6.55
C TYR A 87 -9.36 -17.78 -6.76
N ASP A 88 -8.64 -18.56 -5.95
CA ASP A 88 -7.19 -18.72 -6.09
C ASP A 88 -6.86 -19.87 -7.06
N GLU A 89 -5.88 -19.67 -7.92
CA GLU A 89 -5.28 -20.73 -8.74
C GLU A 89 -4.29 -21.56 -7.89
N ASP A 90 -3.94 -22.79 -8.30
CA ASP A 90 -2.96 -23.64 -7.59
C ASP A 90 -1.54 -23.34 -8.09
N LEU A 91 -1.07 -22.10 -7.91
CA LEU A 91 0.25 -21.67 -8.37
C LEU A 91 1.36 -22.10 -7.42
N THR A 92 2.53 -22.41 -7.97
CA THR A 92 3.77 -22.48 -7.18
C THR A 92 4.16 -21.07 -6.69
N LEU A 93 5.04 -21.00 -5.68
CA LEU A 93 5.56 -19.72 -5.19
C LEU A 93 6.23 -18.89 -6.30
N GLU A 94 6.95 -19.55 -7.22
CA GLU A 94 7.62 -18.88 -8.34
C GLU A 94 6.59 -18.31 -9.33
N GLU A 95 5.58 -19.09 -9.72
CA GLU A 95 4.51 -18.64 -10.61
C GLU A 95 3.70 -17.50 -9.99
N TYR A 96 3.40 -17.58 -8.69
CA TYR A 96 2.74 -16.52 -7.94
C TYR A 96 3.56 -15.23 -7.90
N ARG A 97 4.87 -15.31 -7.64
CA ARG A 97 5.78 -14.15 -7.68
C ARG A 97 5.84 -13.55 -9.08
N GLU A 98 5.95 -14.36 -10.12
CA GLU A 98 5.98 -13.86 -11.50
C GLU A 98 4.65 -13.22 -11.92
N PHE A 99 3.51 -13.76 -11.47
CA PHE A 99 2.21 -13.11 -11.61
C PHE A 99 2.20 -11.71 -10.97
N LEU A 100 2.59 -11.61 -9.71
CA LEU A 100 2.66 -10.33 -9.02
C LEU A 100 3.65 -9.37 -9.69
N LYS A 101 4.82 -9.84 -10.14
CA LYS A 101 5.80 -9.02 -10.85
C LYS A 101 5.24 -8.43 -12.14
N ARG A 102 4.38 -9.13 -12.88
CA ARG A 102 3.69 -8.57 -14.05
C ARG A 102 2.78 -7.41 -13.67
N VAL A 103 2.01 -7.55 -12.58
CA VAL A 103 1.18 -6.47 -12.05
C VAL A 103 2.02 -5.31 -11.53
N TRP A 104 3.11 -5.58 -10.80
CA TRP A 104 4.00 -4.54 -10.28
C TRP A 104 4.73 -3.76 -11.37
N LYS A 105 5.02 -4.38 -12.52
CA LYS A 105 5.54 -3.68 -13.71
C LYS A 105 4.51 -2.66 -14.24
N GLU A 106 3.24 -3.05 -14.35
CA GLU A 106 2.18 -2.12 -14.74
C GLU A 106 2.00 -1.01 -13.70
N VAL A 107 2.00 -1.34 -12.40
CA VAL A 107 1.95 -0.34 -11.32
C VAL A 107 3.12 0.64 -11.42
N LYS A 108 4.35 0.16 -11.67
CA LYS A 108 5.50 1.05 -11.86
C LYS A 108 5.32 1.92 -13.10
N ARG A 109 4.79 1.40 -14.20
CA ARG A 109 4.51 2.18 -15.42
C ARG A 109 3.54 3.32 -15.13
N VAL A 110 2.39 3.03 -14.52
CA VAL A 110 1.32 4.01 -14.31
C VAL A 110 1.55 4.96 -13.13
N LEU A 111 2.37 4.61 -12.13
CA LEU A 111 2.67 5.54 -11.03
C LEU A 111 3.46 6.77 -11.51
N VAL A 112 3.13 7.95 -11.01
CA VAL A 112 3.95 9.16 -11.20
C VAL A 112 5.32 9.02 -10.50
N PRO A 113 6.37 9.75 -10.93
CA PRO A 113 7.62 9.83 -10.18
C PRO A 113 7.36 10.31 -8.74
N GLY A 114 7.92 9.61 -7.76
CA GLY A 114 7.61 9.84 -6.34
C GLY A 114 6.24 9.32 -5.89
N GLY A 115 5.45 8.72 -6.77
CA GLY A 115 4.23 7.98 -6.41
C GLY A 115 4.55 6.83 -5.45
N ARG A 116 3.52 6.38 -4.72
CA ARG A 116 3.67 5.32 -3.70
C ARG A 116 2.94 4.04 -4.08
N ALA A 117 3.55 2.92 -3.75
CA ALA A 117 2.94 1.60 -3.82
C ALA A 117 2.88 1.04 -2.40
N CYS A 118 1.66 0.76 -1.92
CA CYS A 118 1.39 0.28 -0.58
C CYS A 118 0.71 -1.09 -0.65
N ILE A 119 1.38 -2.12 -0.14
CA ILE A 119 0.95 -3.51 -0.26
C ILE A 119 0.67 -4.06 1.13
N ASN A 120 -0.60 -4.37 1.43
CA ASN A 120 -0.98 -5.12 2.61
C ASN A 120 -0.74 -6.61 2.36
N ILE A 121 0.04 -7.26 3.21
CA ILE A 121 0.38 -8.68 3.08
C ILE A 121 0.49 -9.37 4.45
N ALA A 122 -0.16 -10.52 4.58
CA ALA A 122 0.05 -11.49 5.65
C ALA A 122 1.13 -12.51 5.24
N ASN A 123 1.89 -12.99 6.21
CA ASN A 123 2.67 -14.21 6.02
C ASN A 123 1.76 -15.43 6.13
N LEU A 124 2.12 -16.48 5.41
CA LEU A 124 1.29 -17.67 5.27
C LEU A 124 1.92 -18.86 5.97
N GLU A 125 1.05 -19.81 6.31
CA GLU A 125 1.43 -21.09 6.88
C GLU A 125 2.21 -20.97 8.20
N ARG A 126 2.33 -22.09 8.91
CA ARG A 126 3.10 -22.15 10.17
C ARG A 126 4.17 -23.22 10.15
N LYS A 127 4.01 -24.23 9.28
CA LYS A 127 4.87 -25.42 9.17
C LYS A 127 4.85 -25.95 7.73
N PRO A 128 5.66 -25.41 6.81
CA PRO A 128 6.65 -24.34 7.00
C PRO A 128 6.02 -22.94 7.11
N TYR A 129 6.73 -21.98 7.68
CA TYR A 129 6.31 -20.57 7.64
C TYR A 129 6.76 -19.95 6.32
N LEU A 130 5.86 -19.26 5.63
CA LEU A 130 6.14 -18.60 4.36
C LEU A 130 6.16 -17.07 4.54
N PRO A 131 7.35 -16.45 4.54
CA PRO A 131 7.50 -15.01 4.74
C PRO A 131 7.19 -14.24 3.44
N LEU A 132 5.94 -14.25 2.98
CA LEU A 132 5.54 -13.58 1.72
C LEU A 132 6.00 -12.12 1.64
N HIS A 133 5.93 -11.36 2.73
CA HIS A 133 6.43 -9.99 2.77
C HIS A 133 7.88 -9.86 2.26
N ALA A 134 8.78 -10.79 2.60
CA ALA A 134 10.18 -10.75 2.22
C ALA A 134 10.35 -10.95 0.70
N PHE A 135 9.63 -11.92 0.12
CA PHE A 135 9.66 -12.16 -1.33
C PHE A 135 9.11 -10.98 -2.12
N ILE A 136 8.03 -10.35 -1.64
CA ILE A 136 7.49 -9.15 -2.28
C ILE A 136 8.47 -7.97 -2.18
N ILE A 137 9.19 -7.82 -1.05
CA ILE A 137 10.24 -6.80 -0.93
C ILE A 137 11.33 -7.05 -1.98
N GLU A 138 11.83 -8.28 -2.10
CA GLU A 138 12.83 -8.63 -3.12
C GLU A 138 12.34 -8.29 -4.53
N ASP A 139 11.13 -8.70 -4.88
CA ASP A 139 10.55 -8.49 -6.21
C ASP A 139 10.38 -6.99 -6.52
N MET A 140 9.90 -6.21 -5.55
CA MET A 140 9.75 -4.76 -5.70
C MET A 140 11.10 -4.07 -5.88
N LEU A 141 12.13 -4.48 -5.12
CA LEU A 141 13.50 -3.96 -5.26
C LEU A 141 14.11 -4.35 -6.61
N GLU A 142 13.92 -5.59 -7.08
CA GLU A 142 14.36 -6.05 -8.41
C GLU A 142 13.75 -5.22 -9.53
N LEU A 143 12.46 -4.87 -9.41
CA LEU A 143 11.76 -3.98 -10.33
C LEU A 143 12.19 -2.51 -10.20
N GLY A 144 13.10 -2.19 -9.27
CA GLY A 144 13.65 -0.86 -9.05
C GLY A 144 12.70 0.09 -8.32
N PHE A 145 11.80 -0.42 -7.48
CA PHE A 145 11.12 0.42 -6.49
C PHE A 145 12.08 0.74 -5.34
N LEU A 146 11.85 1.87 -4.69
CA LEU A 146 12.60 2.28 -3.50
C LEU A 146 11.77 1.96 -2.26
N MET A 147 12.26 1.06 -1.41
CA MET A 147 11.58 0.77 -0.14
C MET A 147 11.66 1.99 0.78
N ARG A 148 10.49 2.51 1.18
CA ARG A 148 10.37 3.63 2.11
C ARG A 148 10.31 3.16 3.56
N GLY A 149 9.73 1.98 3.78
CA GLY A 149 9.59 1.35 5.08
C GLY A 149 8.42 0.37 5.10
N GLU A 150 8.14 -0.12 6.29
CA GLU A 150 7.02 -1.02 6.57
C GLU A 150 6.22 -0.50 7.76
N ILE A 151 4.91 -0.77 7.73
CA ILE A 151 4.00 -0.50 8.83
C ILE A 151 3.43 -1.84 9.28
N ILE A 152 3.46 -2.08 10.58
CA ILE A 152 2.82 -3.24 11.20
C ILE A 152 1.39 -2.87 11.51
N TRP A 153 0.45 -3.46 10.79
CA TRP A 153 -0.96 -3.38 11.15
C TRP A 153 -1.28 -4.45 12.19
N ASN A 154 -1.33 -4.03 13.44
CA ASN A 154 -1.83 -4.85 14.54
C ASN A 154 -3.38 -4.83 14.51
N LYS A 155 -3.99 -6.01 14.34
CA LYS A 155 -5.44 -6.19 14.24
C LYS A 155 -6.15 -6.08 15.60
N SER A 156 -5.56 -5.30 16.52
CA SER A 156 -5.86 -5.11 17.94
C SER A 156 -7.29 -5.48 18.34
N GLY A 157 -7.43 -6.58 19.10
CA GLY A 157 -8.67 -7.00 19.77
C GLY A 157 -9.39 -8.22 19.16
N GLY A 158 -9.01 -8.67 17.97
CA GLY A 158 -9.64 -9.83 17.29
C GLY A 158 -8.84 -11.12 17.37
N GLY A 159 -7.93 -11.27 18.35
CA GLY A 159 -7.23 -12.52 18.56
C GLY A 159 -8.26 -13.60 18.89
N SER A 160 -8.71 -14.33 17.87
CA SER A 160 -9.53 -15.53 18.04
C SER A 160 -8.95 -16.32 19.21
N PRO A 161 -9.74 -16.76 20.19
CA PRO A 161 -9.25 -17.60 21.28
C PRO A 161 -8.62 -18.91 20.76
N SER A 162 -8.72 -19.16 19.44
CA SER A 162 -7.87 -20.08 18.69
C SER A 162 -6.41 -19.86 19.04
N THR A 163 -5.97 -20.85 19.77
CA THR A 163 -4.68 -20.96 20.35
C THR A 163 -3.99 -22.04 19.54
N ALA A 164 -3.14 -21.60 18.63
CA ALA A 164 -2.32 -22.48 17.83
C ALA A 164 -1.25 -23.09 18.74
N TRP A 165 -1.66 -24.03 19.58
CA TRP A 165 -0.87 -24.37 20.75
C TRP A 165 0.42 -25.11 20.44
N GLY A 166 0.67 -25.54 19.20
CA GLY A 166 1.84 -26.35 18.89
C GLY A 166 2.02 -27.42 19.97
N SER A 167 3.10 -27.32 20.75
CA SER A 167 3.18 -27.94 22.07
C SER A 167 2.73 -26.98 23.19
N TRP A 168 1.51 -27.17 23.71
CA TRP A 168 0.95 -26.36 24.81
C TRP A 168 1.86 -26.40 26.04
N LEU A 169 2.21 -25.22 26.58
CA LEU A 169 3.10 -25.06 27.74
C LEU A 169 4.40 -25.87 27.64
N SER A 170 4.92 -26.02 26.42
CA SER A 170 6.12 -26.80 26.17
C SER A 170 7.01 -26.11 25.16
N ALA A 171 8.32 -26.14 25.41
CA ALA A 171 9.34 -25.63 24.51
C ALA A 171 9.56 -26.52 23.27
N ARG A 172 8.85 -27.66 23.16
CA ARG A 172 9.07 -28.63 22.07
C ARG A 172 8.82 -28.02 20.70
N ASN A 173 7.73 -27.27 20.54
CA ASN A 173 7.32 -26.62 19.30
C ASN A 173 6.14 -25.63 19.54
N PRO A 174 6.29 -24.57 20.34
CA PRO A 174 5.25 -23.55 20.46
C PRO A 174 5.08 -22.82 19.12
N THR A 175 3.84 -22.61 18.69
CA THR A 175 3.55 -21.89 17.42
C THR A 175 3.17 -20.44 17.71
N LEU A 176 3.73 -19.51 16.95
CA LEU A 176 3.39 -18.09 17.06
C LEU A 176 1.96 -17.83 16.60
N ARG A 177 1.31 -16.84 17.22
CA ARG A 177 -0.01 -16.36 16.82
C ARG A 177 0.15 -15.15 15.92
N ASP A 178 -0.36 -15.24 14.70
CA ASP A 178 -0.36 -14.13 13.76
C ASP A 178 -1.37 -13.07 14.24
N GLN A 179 -0.87 -11.94 14.74
CA GLN A 179 -1.71 -10.84 15.24
C GLN A 179 -1.68 -9.62 14.31
N HIS A 180 -0.76 -9.62 13.35
CA HIS A 180 -0.51 -8.49 12.48
C HIS A 180 -0.39 -8.89 11.02
N GLU A 181 -0.48 -7.87 10.18
CA GLU A 181 -0.13 -7.90 8.76
C GLU A 181 0.89 -6.79 8.50
N TYR A 182 1.62 -6.92 7.39
CA TYR A 182 2.58 -5.93 6.94
C TYR A 182 1.93 -5.03 5.91
N ILE A 183 2.14 -3.73 6.03
CA ILE A 183 1.87 -2.78 4.95
C ILE A 183 3.23 -2.28 4.47
N LEU A 184 3.66 -2.81 3.34
CA LEU A 184 4.93 -2.46 2.71
C LEU A 184 4.75 -1.16 1.93
N VAL A 185 5.67 -0.21 2.08
CA VAL A 185 5.60 1.10 1.41
C VAL A 185 6.80 1.30 0.51
N PHE A 186 6.52 1.53 -0.77
CA PHE A 186 7.52 1.74 -1.80
C PHE A 186 7.30 3.06 -2.54
N SER A 187 8.37 3.58 -3.13
CA SER A 187 8.38 4.79 -3.95
C SER A 187 8.88 4.48 -5.36
N LYS A 188 8.28 5.08 -6.39
CA LYS A 188 8.79 5.04 -7.76
C LYS A 188 9.85 6.14 -7.95
N ASP A 189 11.03 5.75 -8.44
CA ASP A 189 12.17 6.57 -8.90
C ASP A 189 12.83 7.51 -7.86
N THR A 190 12.05 8.20 -7.04
CA THR A 190 12.52 9.12 -5.99
C THR A 190 11.66 9.02 -4.72
N PHE A 191 12.26 9.31 -3.57
CA PHE A 191 11.55 9.38 -2.30
C PHE A 191 10.73 10.66 -2.14
N THR A 192 10.91 11.69 -2.96
CA THR A 192 10.13 12.94 -2.87
C THR A 192 9.15 13.02 -4.02
N ARG A 193 7.90 13.40 -3.76
CA ARG A 193 6.92 13.67 -4.81
C ARG A 193 6.71 15.17 -4.95
N GLU A 194 6.75 15.67 -6.16
CA GLU A 194 6.43 17.07 -6.45
C GLU A 194 4.92 17.31 -6.43
N ASN A 195 4.51 18.56 -6.20
CA ASN A 195 3.11 19.00 -6.26
C ASN A 195 3.00 20.25 -7.16
N PRO A 196 3.25 20.12 -8.47
CA PRO A 196 3.29 21.27 -9.38
C PRO A 196 1.94 21.99 -9.48
N HIS A 197 0.84 21.25 -9.31
CA HIS A 197 -0.52 21.77 -9.34
C HIS A 197 -0.98 22.41 -8.02
N LYS A 198 -0.13 22.41 -6.98
CA LYS A 198 -0.43 22.94 -5.65
C LYS A 198 -1.75 22.40 -5.06
N ARG A 199 -2.03 21.12 -5.30
CA ARG A 199 -3.19 20.43 -4.75
C ARG A 199 -3.14 20.43 -3.23
N LYS A 200 -4.30 20.45 -2.60
CA LYS A 200 -4.45 20.59 -1.15
C LYS A 200 -4.13 19.28 -0.43
N SER A 201 -3.35 19.36 0.66
CA SER A 201 -3.26 18.29 1.65
C SER A 201 -4.47 18.34 2.58
N THR A 202 -5.11 17.19 2.79
CA THR A 202 -6.32 17.06 3.63
C THR A 202 -6.05 16.41 4.98
N ILE A 203 -4.86 15.87 5.19
CA ILE A 203 -4.46 15.28 6.47
C ILE A 203 -4.37 16.34 7.56
N THR A 204 -4.96 16.06 8.72
CA THR A 204 -4.84 16.90 9.91
C THR A 204 -3.51 16.69 10.62
N ARG A 205 -3.18 17.57 11.58
CA ARG A 205 -1.96 17.43 12.38
C ARG A 205 -1.99 16.15 13.23
N GLU A 206 -3.14 15.86 13.82
CA GLU A 206 -3.37 14.72 14.69
C GLU A 206 -3.24 13.41 13.91
N GLU A 207 -3.88 13.34 12.73
CA GLU A 207 -3.73 12.22 11.81
C GLU A 207 -2.29 12.06 11.34
N PHE A 208 -1.59 13.15 11.00
CA PHE A 208 -0.21 13.06 10.58
C PHE A 208 0.69 12.43 11.66
N LEU A 209 0.53 12.86 12.92
CA LEU A 209 1.31 12.31 14.04
C LEU A 209 0.96 10.85 14.34
N GLU A 210 -0.30 10.45 14.14
CA GLU A 210 -0.73 9.08 14.37
C GLU A 210 -0.33 8.15 13.22
N PHE A 211 -0.62 8.53 11.97
CA PHE A 211 -0.44 7.68 10.79
C PHE A 211 1.04 7.53 10.42
N THR A 212 1.92 8.43 10.87
CA THR A 212 3.38 8.28 10.66
C THR A 212 4.06 7.34 11.64
N LYS A 213 3.33 6.73 12.60
CA LYS A 213 3.85 5.63 13.42
C LYS A 213 3.95 4.36 12.58
N SER A 214 4.98 3.55 12.86
CA SER A 214 5.20 2.26 12.19
C SER A 214 4.34 1.12 12.71
N VAL A 215 3.50 1.35 13.73
CA VAL A 215 2.55 0.36 14.24
C VAL A 215 1.16 0.98 14.28
N TRP A 216 0.24 0.40 13.53
CA TRP A 216 -1.16 0.84 13.48
C TRP A 216 -2.05 -0.16 14.19
N ASN A 217 -2.98 0.34 15.01
CA ASN A 217 -3.88 -0.48 15.81
C ASN A 217 -5.32 -0.16 15.41
N PHE A 218 -5.97 -1.10 14.71
CA PHE A 218 -7.41 -1.07 14.42
C PHE A 218 -7.89 -2.49 14.04
N PRO A 219 -9.18 -2.82 14.30
CA PRO A 219 -9.71 -4.16 14.05
C PRO A 219 -9.81 -4.46 12.55
N ALA A 220 -9.80 -5.76 12.20
CA ALA A 220 -10.14 -6.23 10.86
C ALA A 220 -11.64 -6.11 10.57
N GLU A 221 -12.02 -6.04 9.29
CA GLU A 221 -13.42 -6.13 8.87
C GLU A 221 -13.92 -7.58 8.89
N LEU A 222 -15.19 -7.76 9.25
CA LEU A 222 -15.81 -9.08 9.24
C LEU A 222 -16.18 -9.47 7.80
N ALA A 223 -15.57 -10.55 7.30
CA ALA A 223 -15.79 -11.08 5.95
C ALA A 223 -17.29 -11.28 5.62
N THR A 224 -18.07 -11.80 6.58
CA THR A 224 -19.52 -12.03 6.46
C THR A 224 -20.33 -10.76 6.28
N LYS A 225 -19.89 -9.65 6.87
CA LYS A 225 -20.55 -8.33 6.75
C LYS A 225 -20.32 -7.72 5.37
N VAL A 226 -19.17 -7.99 4.77
CA VAL A 226 -18.79 -7.43 3.46
C VAL A 226 -19.26 -8.32 2.30
N GLY A 227 -19.43 -9.63 2.53
CA GLY A 227 -19.68 -10.60 1.45
C GLY A 227 -18.43 -10.89 0.63
N HIS A 228 -17.25 -10.67 1.20
CA HIS A 228 -15.95 -10.95 0.60
C HIS A 228 -15.11 -11.71 1.63
N PRO A 229 -14.34 -12.74 1.24
CA PRO A 229 -13.69 -13.64 2.18
C PRO A 229 -12.48 -13.03 2.91
N ALA A 230 -11.85 -11.98 2.36
CA ALA A 230 -10.76 -11.27 3.04
C ALA A 230 -10.67 -9.78 2.66
N PRO A 231 -11.60 -8.93 3.13
CA PRO A 231 -11.49 -7.50 2.96
C PRO A 231 -10.59 -6.90 4.05
N PHE A 232 -9.63 -6.05 3.67
CA PHE A 232 -9.03 -5.14 4.64
C PHE A 232 -10.03 -4.01 5.00
N PRO A 233 -9.93 -3.41 6.21
CA PRO A 233 -10.80 -2.32 6.65
C PRO A 233 -10.55 -1.03 5.88
N VAL A 234 -11.59 -0.21 5.73
CA VAL A 234 -11.54 1.12 5.07
C VAL A 234 -10.52 2.06 5.71
N GLU A 235 -10.27 1.90 7.01
CA GLU A 235 -9.25 2.64 7.76
C GLU A 235 -7.86 2.51 7.14
N LEU A 236 -7.50 1.33 6.62
CA LEU A 236 -6.18 1.07 6.05
C LEU A 236 -5.89 1.96 4.81
N PRO A 237 -6.68 1.89 3.72
CA PRO A 237 -6.48 2.79 2.58
C PRO A 237 -6.74 4.24 2.96
N TYR A 238 -7.67 4.56 3.87
CA TYR A 238 -7.89 5.93 4.34
C TYR A 238 -6.59 6.58 4.85
N ARG A 239 -5.89 5.91 5.76
CA ARG A 239 -4.62 6.41 6.31
C ARG A 239 -3.56 6.61 5.23
N LEU A 240 -3.43 5.64 4.32
CA LEU A 240 -2.45 5.70 3.24
C LEU A 240 -2.76 6.82 2.23
N ILE A 241 -4.04 7.01 1.89
CA ILE A 241 -4.50 8.08 1.02
C ILE A 241 -4.21 9.43 1.66
N GLN A 242 -4.51 9.62 2.95
CA GLN A 242 -4.21 10.86 3.65
C GLN A 242 -2.70 11.16 3.72
N LEU A 243 -1.86 10.13 3.93
CA LEU A 243 -0.40 10.29 3.98
C LEU A 243 0.23 10.59 2.61
N TYR A 244 -0.27 9.96 1.56
CA TYR A 244 0.45 9.85 0.29
C TYR A 244 -0.33 10.38 -0.92
N THR A 245 -1.41 11.14 -0.73
CA THR A 245 -2.11 11.82 -1.83
C THR A 245 -2.55 13.23 -1.45
N TYR A 246 -2.68 14.08 -2.46
CA TYR A 246 -3.41 15.33 -2.37
C TYR A 246 -4.87 15.15 -2.83
N GLU A 247 -5.74 16.08 -2.47
CA GLU A 247 -7.14 16.09 -2.92
C GLU A 247 -7.23 16.10 -4.45
N GLY A 248 -8.15 15.31 -5.01
CA GLY A 248 -8.33 15.15 -6.45
C GLY A 248 -7.28 14.28 -7.18
N GLU A 249 -6.35 13.65 -6.46
CA GLU A 249 -5.42 12.66 -7.04
C GLU A 249 -6.05 11.28 -7.21
N VAL A 250 -5.38 10.40 -7.94
CA VAL A 250 -5.90 9.08 -8.33
C VAL A 250 -5.24 7.97 -7.52
N VAL A 251 -6.09 7.13 -6.92
CA VAL A 251 -5.70 5.93 -6.16
C VAL A 251 -5.99 4.68 -6.99
N LEU A 252 -4.99 3.83 -7.18
CA LEU A 252 -5.10 2.56 -7.88
C LEU A 252 -5.24 1.39 -6.89
N ASP A 253 -6.14 0.46 -7.21
CA ASP A 253 -6.15 -0.88 -6.59
C ASP A 253 -6.16 -1.97 -7.69
N PRO A 254 -5.02 -2.65 -7.95
CA PRO A 254 -4.95 -3.72 -8.96
C PRO A 254 -5.71 -4.99 -8.57
N PHE A 255 -6.19 -5.11 -7.33
CA PHE A 255 -6.94 -6.25 -6.79
C PHE A 255 -8.14 -5.73 -5.97
N MET A 256 -9.05 -5.04 -6.67
CA MET A 256 -10.09 -4.20 -6.05
C MET A 256 -11.05 -4.98 -5.12
N GLY A 257 -11.30 -6.27 -5.40
CA GLY A 257 -12.12 -7.15 -4.57
C GLY A 257 -13.46 -6.50 -4.23
N SER A 258 -13.67 -6.28 -2.93
CA SER A 258 -14.92 -5.71 -2.43
C SER A 258 -15.08 -4.18 -2.57
N GLY A 259 -14.09 -3.45 -3.11
CA GLY A 259 -14.19 -2.00 -3.32
C GLY A 259 -13.77 -1.11 -2.14
N THR A 260 -13.02 -1.65 -1.16
CA THR A 260 -12.65 -0.89 0.04
C THR A 260 -11.76 0.32 -0.28
N THR A 261 -10.79 0.17 -1.18
CA THR A 261 -9.92 1.28 -1.62
C THR A 261 -10.71 2.37 -2.33
N ALA A 262 -11.67 1.99 -3.18
CA ALA A 262 -12.56 2.94 -3.85
C ALA A 262 -13.41 3.74 -2.86
N ILE A 263 -13.98 3.07 -1.83
CA ILE A 263 -14.77 3.75 -0.78
C ILE A 263 -13.91 4.79 -0.06
N ALA A 264 -12.69 4.42 0.37
CA ALA A 264 -11.78 5.35 1.05
C ALA A 264 -11.36 6.53 0.15
N SER A 265 -11.24 6.30 -1.16
CA SER A 265 -10.94 7.35 -2.13
C SER A 265 -12.09 8.36 -2.24
N VAL A 266 -13.33 7.88 -2.37
CA VAL A 266 -14.52 8.73 -2.38
C VAL A 266 -14.66 9.51 -1.07
N MET A 267 -14.45 8.87 0.09
CA MET A 267 -14.49 9.50 1.41
C MET A 267 -13.54 10.69 1.54
N THR A 268 -12.41 10.65 0.84
CA THR A 268 -11.35 11.64 0.94
C THR A 268 -11.30 12.56 -0.28
N ASN A 269 -12.31 12.55 -1.14
CA ASN A 269 -12.35 13.33 -2.38
C ASN A 269 -11.13 13.08 -3.31
N ARG A 270 -10.76 11.80 -3.45
CA ARG A 270 -9.80 11.29 -4.45
C ARG A 270 -10.57 10.49 -5.50
N TYR A 271 -9.99 10.44 -6.70
CA TYR A 271 -10.45 9.51 -7.71
C TYR A 271 -9.88 8.12 -7.43
N TYR A 272 -10.57 7.09 -7.91
CA TYR A 272 -10.02 5.74 -7.89
C TYR A 272 -10.04 5.09 -9.27
N VAL A 273 -9.15 4.12 -9.46
CA VAL A 273 -9.22 3.14 -10.53
C VAL A 273 -8.94 1.78 -9.91
N GLY A 274 -9.66 0.74 -10.34
CA GLY A 274 -9.28 -0.61 -9.95
C GLY A 274 -9.57 -1.68 -10.97
N TYR A 275 -9.01 -2.84 -10.67
CA TYR A 275 -9.08 -4.04 -11.49
C TYR A 275 -9.54 -5.20 -10.62
N GLU A 276 -10.48 -5.98 -11.13
CA GLU A 276 -11.01 -7.17 -10.47
C GLU A 276 -11.42 -8.16 -11.55
N ILE A 277 -11.00 -9.41 -11.44
CA ILE A 277 -11.26 -10.44 -12.47
C ILE A 277 -12.63 -11.10 -12.26
N ASN A 278 -13.12 -11.12 -11.02
CA ASN A 278 -14.37 -11.74 -10.66
C ASN A 278 -15.54 -10.75 -10.79
N GLU A 279 -16.38 -10.97 -11.79
CA GLU A 279 -17.55 -10.12 -12.07
C GLU A 279 -18.50 -9.97 -10.87
N ASN A 280 -18.60 -11.00 -10.01
CA ASN A 280 -19.43 -10.91 -8.80
C ASN A 280 -18.84 -9.94 -7.78
N TYR A 281 -17.52 -9.87 -7.65
CA TYR A 281 -16.83 -8.90 -6.80
C TYR A 281 -16.90 -7.49 -7.37
N VAL A 282 -16.82 -7.34 -8.70
CA VAL A 282 -17.11 -6.05 -9.36
C VAL A 282 -18.52 -5.57 -9.00
N LYS A 283 -19.56 -6.39 -9.22
CA LYS A 283 -20.95 -6.03 -8.86
C LYS A 283 -21.11 -5.73 -7.37
N LEU A 284 -20.45 -6.48 -6.50
CA LEU A 284 -20.45 -6.24 -5.05
C LEU A 284 -19.86 -4.87 -4.71
N SER A 285 -18.70 -4.56 -5.29
CA SER A 285 -17.97 -3.31 -5.05
C SER A 285 -18.78 -2.09 -5.51
N GLU A 286 -19.38 -2.14 -6.71
CA GLU A 286 -20.24 -1.09 -7.25
C GLU A 286 -21.47 -0.86 -6.37
N ARG A 287 -22.11 -1.94 -5.90
CA ARG A 287 -23.25 -1.85 -4.97
C ARG A 287 -22.83 -1.18 -3.66
N ARG A 288 -21.69 -1.56 -3.08
CA ARG A 288 -21.18 -0.96 -1.83
C ARG A 288 -20.87 0.52 -2.02
N LEU A 289 -20.24 0.90 -3.13
CA LEU A 289 -19.93 2.28 -3.49
C LEU A 289 -21.19 3.13 -3.66
N LYS A 290 -22.22 2.60 -4.33
CA LYS A 290 -23.50 3.28 -4.51
C LYS A 290 -24.19 3.53 -3.17
N SER A 291 -24.28 2.50 -2.32
CA SER A 291 -24.86 2.62 -0.98
C SER A 291 -24.08 3.62 -0.11
N PHE A 292 -22.75 3.58 -0.17
CA PHE A 292 -21.89 4.52 0.54
C PHE A 292 -22.15 5.96 0.09
N SER A 293 -22.12 6.22 -1.22
CA SER A 293 -22.28 7.56 -1.81
C SER A 293 -23.62 8.19 -1.43
N LEU A 294 -24.72 7.43 -1.46
CA LEU A 294 -26.05 7.88 -1.03
C LEU A 294 -26.04 8.31 0.45
N SER A 295 -25.44 7.49 1.32
CA SER A 295 -25.36 7.79 2.76
C SER A 295 -24.42 8.97 3.08
N PHE A 296 -23.37 9.14 2.28
CA PHE A 296 -22.37 10.18 2.48
C PHE A 296 -22.91 11.56 2.05
N GLN A 297 -23.62 11.63 0.93
CA GLN A 297 -24.30 12.85 0.49
C GLN A 297 -25.36 13.31 1.48
N GLN A 298 -26.11 12.39 2.10
CA GLN A 298 -27.09 12.72 3.14
C GLN A 298 -26.48 13.29 4.42
N LYS A 299 -25.21 12.99 4.72
CA LYS A 299 -24.48 13.53 5.89
C LYS A 299 -23.85 14.90 5.63
N LEU A 300 -23.70 15.28 4.36
CA LEU A 300 -23.17 16.58 3.95
C LEU A 300 -24.26 17.65 3.79
N LEU A 301 -25.53 17.23 3.76
CA LEU A 301 -26.73 18.08 3.81
C LEU A 301 -27.15 18.31 5.27
#